data_AF-A0A502E2X8-F1
#
_entry.id   AF-A0A502E2X8-F1
#
_cell.length_a   1.000
_cell.length_b   1.000
_cell.length_c   1.000
_cell.angle_alpha   90.00
_cell.angle_beta   90.00
_cell.angle_gamma   90.00
#
_symmetry.space_group_name_H-M   'P 1'
#
loop_
_entity.id
_entity.type
_entity.pdbx_description
1 polymer ?
#
loop_
_entity_poly.entity_id
_entity_poly.type
_entity_poly.pdbx_seq_one_letter_code
_entity_poly.pdbx_strand_id
1 'polypeptide(L)' 'MTRSEFLEIIKNNINKNDYHLALVNGGQNPEFSYSIGLTEKLGYELIIAGGFISIKDNESIFRYVYEQLQSGSTVDSKW' A
#
# COMPACT_ATOMS: atom_id res chain seq x y z
N MET A 1 -5.02 17.06 -12.67
CA MET A 1 -5.82 15.83 -12.47
C MET A 1 -7.12 16.22 -11.80
N THR A 2 -8.24 15.77 -12.36
CA THR A 2 -9.56 15.94 -11.77
C THR A 2 -9.84 14.82 -10.77
N ARG A 3 -10.85 15.01 -9.92
CA ARG A 3 -11.30 13.96 -8.99
C ARG A 3 -11.70 12.67 -9.71
N SER A 4 -12.35 12.78 -10.87
CA SER A 4 -12.82 11.63 -11.63
C SER A 4 -11.66 10.82 -12.23
N GLU A 5 -10.66 11.51 -12.81
CA GLU A 5 -9.44 10.88 -13.33
C GLU A 5 -8.67 10.16 -12.21
N PHE A 6 -8.57 10.78 -11.03
CA PHE A 6 -7.89 10.15 -9.90
C PHE A 6 -8.62 8.89 -9.41
N LEU A 7 -9.96 8.97 -9.32
CA LEU A 7 -10.77 7.82 -8.93
C LEU A 7 -10.63 6.65 -9.92
N GLU A 8 -10.52 6.94 -11.22
CA GLU A 8 -10.29 5.93 -12.24
C GLU A 8 -8.92 5.26 -12.08
N ILE A 9 -7.87 6.03 -11.77
CA ILE A 9 -6.54 5.49 -11.45
C ILE A 9 -6.60 4.55 -10.24
N ILE A 10 -7.29 4.94 -9.17
CA ILE A 10 -7.45 4.10 -7.98
C ILE A 10 -8.13 2.78 -8.36
N LYS A 11 -9.26 2.85 -9.06
CA LYS A 11 -10.01 1.66 -9.49
C LYS A 11 -9.18 0.75 -10.39
N ASN A 12 -8.45 1.31 -11.35
CA ASN A 12 -7.61 0.54 -12.26
C ASN A 12 -6.47 -0.17 -11.51
N ASN A 13 -5.86 0.50 -10.53
CA ASN A 13 -4.82 -0.12 -9.70
C ASN A 13 -5.37 -1.27 -8.85
N ILE A 14 -6.53 -1.07 -8.21
CA ILE A 14 -7.21 -2.12 -7.44
C ILE A 14 -7.54 -3.31 -8.35
N ASN A 15 -8.13 -3.08 -9.52
CA ASN A 15 -8.47 -4.16 -10.44
C ASN A 15 -7.24 -4.94 -10.93
N LYS A 16 -6.08 -4.28 -11.05
CA LYS A 16 -4.85 -4.89 -11.57
C LYS A 16 -4.01 -5.59 -10.50
N ASN A 17 -3.94 -5.00 -9.31
CA ASN A 17 -3.00 -5.39 -8.26
C ASN A 17 -3.69 -5.75 -6.93
N ASP A 18 -5.03 -5.79 -6.90
CA ASP A 18 -5.90 -5.90 -5.72
C ASP A 18 -5.92 -4.68 -4.78
N TYR A 19 -5.01 -3.72 -4.98
CA TYR A 19 -4.95 -2.50 -4.17
C TYR A 19 -4.38 -1.31 -4.92
N HIS A 20 -4.67 -0.12 -4.41
CA HIS A 20 -3.97 1.11 -4.74
C HIS A 20 -3.12 1.54 -3.54
N LEU A 21 -1.83 1.83 -3.75
CA LEU A 21 -0.96 2.36 -2.69
C LEU A 21 -0.98 3.89 -2.73
N ALA A 22 -1.52 4.50 -1.68
CA ALA A 22 -1.52 5.94 -1.51
C ALA A 22 -0.34 6.36 -0.63
N LEU A 23 0.39 7.38 -1.06
CA LEU A 23 1.50 7.96 -0.33
C LEU A 23 1.10 9.31 0.24
N VAL A 24 1.36 9.52 1.53
CA VAL A 24 1.13 10.78 2.22
C VAL A 24 2.48 11.38 2.56
N ASN A 25 2.92 12.30 1.70
CA ASN A 25 4.18 13.02 1.84
C ASN A 25 3.88 14.50 2.11
N GLY A 26 4.25 15.04 3.29
CA GLY A 26 4.29 16.48 3.53
C GLY A 26 3.84 16.98 4.92
N GLY A 27 4.63 17.92 5.47
CA GLY A 27 4.27 18.74 6.63
C GLY A 27 4.91 18.28 7.95
N GLN A 28 4.23 18.54 9.07
CA GLN A 28 4.63 18.07 10.41
C GLN A 28 4.31 16.58 10.66
N ASN A 29 3.61 15.92 9.74
CA ASN A 29 3.23 14.53 9.88
C ASN A 29 4.34 13.59 9.39
N PRO A 30 4.54 12.42 10.02
CA PRO A 30 5.45 11.40 9.51
C PRO A 30 5.00 10.96 8.12
N GLU A 31 5.96 10.66 7.25
CA GLU A 31 5.67 10.05 5.95
C GLU A 31 5.12 8.64 6.16
N PHE A 32 3.99 8.34 5.52
CA PHE A 32 3.41 7.01 5.54
C PHE A 32 2.73 6.69 4.22
N SER A 33 2.57 5.40 3.97
CA SER A 33 1.76 4.90 2.88
C SER A 33 0.70 3.94 3.39
N TYR A 34 -0.42 3.86 2.67
CA TYR A 34 -1.50 2.97 3.02
C TYR A 34 -2.18 2.41 1.78
N SER A 35 -2.75 1.21 1.88
CA SER A 35 -3.56 0.65 0.81
C SER A 35 -4.98 1.18 0.80
N ILE A 36 -5.56 1.14 -0.39
CA ILE A 36 -6.99 1.25 -0.64
C ILE A 36 -7.39 -0.01 -1.39
N GLY A 37 -8.37 -0.75 -0.89
CA GLY A 37 -8.99 -1.90 -1.56
C GLY A 37 -8.67 -3.25 -0.92
N LEU A 38 -7.64 -3.36 -0.09
CA LEU A 38 -7.29 -4.65 0.52
C LEU A 38 -8.34 -5.13 1.52
N THR A 39 -9.14 -4.24 2.10
CA THR A 39 -10.21 -4.63 3.03
C THR A 39 -11.18 -5.62 2.39
N GLU A 40 -11.51 -5.46 1.10
CA GLU A 40 -12.45 -6.37 0.41
C GLU A 40 -11.88 -7.78 0.25
N LYS A 41 -10.54 -7.92 0.19
CA LYS A 41 -9.85 -9.19 -0.06
C LYS A 41 -9.34 -9.86 1.22
N LEU A 42 -8.77 -9.07 2.14
CA LEU A 42 -8.08 -9.56 3.34
C LEU A 42 -8.81 -9.18 4.65
N GLY A 43 -9.80 -8.29 4.60
CA GLY A 43 -10.53 -7.82 5.79
C GLY A 43 -9.85 -6.66 6.53
N TYR A 44 -8.73 -6.13 6.01
CA TYR A 44 -8.00 -4.98 6.58
C TYR A 44 -7.19 -4.25 5.50
N GLU A 45 -6.82 -2.99 5.78
CA GLU A 45 -5.80 -2.25 5.03
C GLU A 45 -4.43 -2.37 5.68
N LEU A 46 -3.37 -2.18 4.90
CA LEU A 46 -1.99 -2.10 5.39
C LEU A 46 -1.54 -0.65 5.44
N ILE A 47 -0.76 -0.34 6.47
CA ILE A 47 -0.12 0.97 6.64
C ILE A 47 1.37 0.74 6.88
N ILE A 48 2.21 1.44 6.13
CA ILE A 48 3.65 1.54 6.38
C ILE A 48 3.90 2.94 6.93
N ALA A 49 4.18 3.03 8.23
CA ALA A 49 4.50 4.27 8.92
C ALA A 49 6.02 4.45 8.99
N GLY A 50 6.57 5.47 8.32
CA GLY A 50 8.01 5.72 8.25
C GLY A 50 8.78 4.71 7.40
N GLY A 51 10.11 4.67 7.57
CA GLY A 51 10.99 3.75 6.81
C GLY A 51 11.11 4.07 5.31
N PHE A 52 10.66 5.26 4.91
CA PHE A 52 10.50 5.64 3.53
C PHE A 52 11.82 6.16 2.95
N ILE A 53 12.60 5.28 2.30
CA ILE A 53 13.84 5.67 1.60
C ILE A 53 13.52 6.22 0.21
N SER A 54 12.59 5.55 -0.50
CA SER A 54 12.08 5.99 -1.79
C SER A 54 10.69 5.40 -2.06
N ILE A 55 9.94 5.99 -3.01
CA ILE A 55 8.64 5.48 -3.48
C ILE A 55 8.77 4.01 -3.94
N LYS A 56 9.82 3.71 -4.70
CA LYS A 56 10.05 2.38 -5.26
C LYS A 56 10.36 1.33 -4.18
N ASP A 57 11.11 1.70 -3.16
CA ASP A 57 11.41 0.80 -2.05
C ASP A 57 10.15 0.51 -1.24
N ASN A 58 9.36 1.55 -0.95
CA ASN A 58 8.10 1.41 -0.25
C ASN A 58 7.11 0.52 -1.01
N GLU A 59 6.95 0.72 -2.32
CA GLU A 59 6.14 -0.16 -3.17
C GLU A 59 6.63 -1.61 -3.15
N SER A 60 7.95 -1.82 -3.12
CA SER A 60 8.56 -3.15 -3.11
C SER A 60 8.35 -3.87 -1.77
N ILE A 61 8.54 -3.16 -0.65
CA ILE A 61 8.28 -3.67 0.70
C ILE A 61 6.79 -4.00 0.85
N PHE A 62 5.93 -3.07 0.44
CA PHE A 62 4.48 -3.26 0.50
C PHE A 62 4.05 -4.51 -0.26
N ARG A 63 4.53 -4.66 -1.51
CA ARG A 63 4.23 -5.83 -2.34
C ARG A 63 4.72 -7.12 -1.68
N TYR A 64 5.93 -7.12 -1.13
CA TYR A 64 6.48 -8.29 -0.44
C TYR A 64 5.60 -8.71 0.74
N VAL A 65 5.23 -7.78 1.62
CA VAL A 65 4.35 -8.07 2.77
C VAL A 65 2.99 -8.59 2.29
N TYR A 66 2.40 -7.95 1.27
CA TYR A 66 1.13 -8.38 0.69
C TYR A 66 1.19 -9.82 0.14
N GLU A 67 2.25 -10.18 -0.58
CA GLU A 67 2.45 -11.54 -1.09
C GLU A 67 2.57 -12.57 0.04
N GLN A 68 3.27 -12.24 1.13
CA GLN A 68 3.38 -13.14 2.29
C GLN A 68 2.04 -13.33 3.02
N LEU A 69 1.25 -12.25 3.17
CA LEU A 69 -0.07 -12.32 3.78
C LEU A 69 -1.02 -13.18 2.95
N GLN A 70 -0.96 -13.08 1.62
CA GLN A 70 -1.76 -13.92 0.74
C GLN A 70 -1.38 -15.41 0.79
N SER A 71 -0.09 -15.73 0.96
CA SER A 71 0.34 -17.12 1.05
C SER A 71 0.00 -17.78 2.40
N GLY A 72 -0.57 -17.03 3.35
CA GLY A 72 -0.80 -17.51 4.72
C GLY A 72 0.50 -17.73 5.51
N SER A 73 1.61 -17.17 5.04
CA SER A 73 2.91 -17.30 5.68
C SER A 73 3.01 -16.32 6.84
N THR A 74 3.56 -16.77 7.96
CA THR A 74 3.99 -15.85 9.03
C THR A 74 5.17 -15.04 8.54
N VAL A 75 5.04 -13.72 8.51
CA VAL A 75 6.18 -12.82 8.31
C VAL A 75 6.97 -12.78 9.61
N ASP A 76 8.00 -13.62 9.71
CA ASP A 76 8.96 -13.55 10.82
C ASP A 76 9.82 -12.29 10.65
N SER A 77 9.67 -11.31 11.55
CA SER A 77 10.65 -10.24 11.67
C SER A 77 11.94 -10.85 12.22
N LYS A 78 12.85 -11.26 11.34
CA LYS A 78 14.19 -11.74 11.73
C LYS A 78 15.11 -10.62 12.28
N TRP A 79 14.52 -9.54 12.77
CA TRP A 79 15.18 -8.35 13.30
C TRP A 79 14.38 -7.87 14.51
#